data_AF-A0A497HX55-F1
#
_entry.id   AF-A0A497HX55-F1
#
_cell.length_a   1.000
_cell.length_b   1.000
_cell.length_c   1.000
_cell.angle_alpha   90.00
_cell.angle_beta   90.00
_cell.angle_gamma   90.00
#
_symmetry.space_group_name_H-M   'P 1'
#
loop_
_entity.id
_entity.type
_entity.pdbx_description
1 polymer ?
#
loop_
_entity_poly.entity_id
_entity_poly.type
_entity_poly.pdbx_seq_one_letter_code
_entity_poly.pdbx_strand_id
1 'polypeptide(L)'
;MKGKENQVRLSMFGTAEFPTHEEIMIEYSKEFEKYITPKGDTVFGFWMQTLADLELLDLELGGLANNYKIDPINRNVELDGDIEFIKKRVAHLETVKGEKTLYTAFIDLYGDTNAYGFHNLYPYKGKFYPRVVRTLINAFNLREGNIILDPFNGSGTTTHEASLMGIKSVGIDITPMGVMLARLKNELPFLSPKDLEFSFEDLIKILKAINNKEWLHSNKTLEDLILVIYFDTIDAFSRTTRYNKKGKEGLFIEKFMYIKKCYEKLMHIKEKWNLNFVKADIYEGDILELKEKYSNFKEKFDAIITSPPYYFSIDYVGKDKIAYEYLGIDMKKIEAKYLGMKNSLPKRKYGDLPSKVILYYEDLKKSIKNMYWALKPGGKIAIIVGDSTVGGKKIPTTIMTKRFCEEAGFKFEKLIFNPLLGIRNRAIRGESIIICRKEQR
;
A
#
# COMPACT_ATOMS: atom_id res chain seq x y z
N MET A 1 -63.44 -20.23 9.15
CA MET A 1 -62.67 -20.23 7.90
C MET A 1 -62.47 -18.80 7.43
N LYS A 2 -61.25 -18.27 7.53
CA LYS A 2 -60.76 -17.12 6.75
C LYS A 2 -59.36 -17.50 6.28
N GLY A 3 -59.23 -17.78 4.98
CA GLY A 3 -57.97 -18.15 4.35
C GLY A 3 -57.02 -16.95 4.31
N LYS A 4 -55.74 -17.19 4.62
CA LYS A 4 -54.66 -16.21 4.43
C LYS A 4 -54.37 -16.10 2.93
N GLU A 5 -54.40 -14.87 2.42
CA GLU A 5 -53.89 -14.51 1.10
C GLU A 5 -52.38 -14.79 1.03
N ASN A 6 -51.96 -15.52 0.00
CA ASN A 6 -50.55 -15.71 -0.34
C ASN A 6 -49.99 -14.40 -0.93
N GLN A 7 -49.15 -13.70 -0.18
CA GLN A 7 -48.27 -12.67 -0.76
C GLN A 7 -47.22 -13.35 -1.64
N VAL A 8 -47.35 -13.21 -2.96
CA VAL A 8 -46.32 -13.59 -3.93
C VAL A 8 -45.12 -12.65 -3.75
N ARG A 9 -44.00 -13.15 -3.21
CA ARG A 9 -42.73 -12.42 -3.20
C ARG A 9 -42.15 -12.43 -4.62
N LEU A 10 -42.23 -11.30 -5.30
CA LEU A 10 -41.53 -11.07 -6.57
C LEU A 10 -40.02 -10.98 -6.31
N SER A 11 -39.21 -11.59 -7.18
CA SER A 11 -37.76 -11.40 -7.18
C SER A 11 -37.39 -9.97 -7.61
N MET A 12 -36.12 -9.57 -7.45
CA MET A 12 -35.60 -8.25 -7.91
C MET A 12 -35.85 -7.97 -9.40
N PHE A 13 -36.20 -8.99 -10.19
CA PHE A 13 -36.47 -8.90 -11.63
C PHE A 13 -37.97 -8.89 -11.97
N GLY A 14 -38.86 -8.79 -10.97
CA GLY A 14 -40.30 -8.69 -11.21
C GLY A 14 -40.97 -9.98 -11.68
N THR A 15 -40.26 -11.11 -11.67
CA THR A 15 -40.78 -12.44 -12.00
C THR A 15 -40.68 -13.38 -10.79
N ALA A 16 -41.51 -14.44 -10.78
CA ALA A 16 -41.56 -15.45 -9.72
C ALA A 16 -40.44 -16.51 -9.82
N GLU A 17 -39.71 -16.53 -10.94
CA GLU A 17 -38.65 -17.52 -11.22
C GLU A 17 -37.33 -16.83 -11.55
N PHE A 18 -36.24 -17.43 -11.06
CA PHE A 18 -34.87 -17.01 -11.37
C PHE A 18 -34.57 -17.27 -12.85
N PRO A 19 -33.89 -16.35 -13.56
CA PRO A 19 -33.50 -16.59 -14.94
C PRO A 19 -32.62 -17.83 -15.06
N THR A 20 -32.82 -18.59 -16.13
CA THR A 20 -32.06 -19.80 -16.43
C THR A 20 -30.60 -19.46 -16.75
N HIS A 21 -29.71 -20.46 -16.65
CA HIS A 21 -28.29 -20.26 -16.95
C HIS A 21 -28.06 -19.73 -18.37
N GLU A 22 -28.84 -20.20 -19.35
CA GLU A 22 -28.77 -19.73 -20.74
C GLU A 22 -29.25 -18.27 -20.88
N GLU A 23 -30.34 -17.88 -20.23
CA GLU A 23 -30.82 -16.49 -20.23
C GLU A 23 -29.80 -15.53 -19.60
N ILE A 24 -29.17 -15.94 -18.49
CA ILE A 24 -28.08 -15.20 -17.87
C ILE A 24 -26.91 -15.06 -18.84
N MET A 25 -26.50 -16.15 -19.50
CA MET A 25 -25.39 -16.14 -20.46
C MET A 25 -25.68 -15.28 -21.69
N ILE A 26 -26.92 -15.30 -22.20
CA ILE A 26 -27.36 -14.47 -23.33
C ILE A 26 -27.34 -13.00 -22.94
N GLU A 27 -27.90 -12.64 -21.79
CA GLU A 27 -27.92 -11.24 -21.35
C GLU A 27 -26.50 -10.74 -21.01
N TYR A 28 -25.68 -11.60 -20.39
CA TYR A 28 -24.27 -11.33 -20.14
C TYR A 28 -23.47 -11.18 -21.45
N SER A 29 -23.78 -11.96 -22.49
CA SER A 29 -23.14 -11.82 -23.82
C SER A 29 -23.49 -10.51 -24.52
N LYS A 30 -24.68 -9.93 -24.29
CA LYS A 30 -25.04 -8.60 -24.82
C LYS A 30 -24.25 -7.49 -24.14
N GLU A 31 -23.76 -7.69 -22.92
CA GLU A 31 -22.81 -6.76 -22.31
C GLU A 31 -21.43 -6.81 -22.99
N PHE A 32 -21.04 -7.93 -23.62
CA PHE A 32 -19.78 -8.02 -24.38
C PHE A 32 -19.79 -7.19 -25.67
N GLU A 33 -20.95 -6.94 -26.30
CA GLU A 33 -21.04 -5.98 -27.41
C GLU A 33 -20.81 -4.52 -26.96
N LYS A 34 -20.94 -4.25 -25.66
CA LYS A 34 -20.63 -2.95 -25.03
C LYS A 34 -19.20 -2.87 -24.50
N TYR A 35 -18.39 -3.93 -24.63
CA TYR A 35 -16.96 -3.81 -24.34
C TYR A 35 -16.35 -2.84 -25.35
N ILE A 36 -15.99 -1.65 -24.86
CA ILE A 36 -15.22 -0.70 -25.64
C ILE A 36 -13.85 -1.33 -25.85
N THR A 37 -13.66 -1.98 -27.01
CA THR A 37 -12.33 -2.29 -27.52
C THR A 37 -11.60 -0.96 -27.63
N PRO A 38 -10.48 -0.77 -26.92
CA PRO A 38 -9.75 0.49 -26.96
C PRO A 38 -9.43 0.87 -28.40
N LYS A 39 -9.71 2.11 -28.78
CA LYS A 39 -9.38 2.63 -30.11
C LYS A 39 -8.09 3.42 -30.00
N GLY A 40 -7.00 2.92 -30.58
CA GLY A 40 -5.70 3.58 -30.56
C GLY A 40 -4.59 2.65 -30.09
N ASP A 41 -3.41 3.24 -29.88
CA ASP A 41 -2.19 2.53 -29.53
C ASP A 41 -1.75 2.79 -28.07
N THR A 42 -2.40 3.73 -27.38
CA THR A 42 -2.06 4.17 -26.02
C THR A 42 -3.28 4.03 -25.13
N VAL A 43 -3.43 2.86 -24.51
CA VAL A 43 -4.71 2.43 -23.96
C VAL A 43 -4.69 2.29 -22.45
N PHE A 44 -5.84 2.50 -21.82
CA PHE A 44 -5.99 2.32 -20.38
C PHE A 44 -5.75 0.87 -19.98
N GLY A 45 -5.08 0.68 -18.84
CA GLY A 45 -5.04 -0.61 -18.15
C GLY A 45 -6.43 -1.19 -17.95
N PHE A 46 -6.62 -2.49 -18.20
CA PHE A 46 -7.87 -3.17 -17.84
C PHE A 46 -8.24 -3.03 -16.35
N TRP A 47 -7.26 -2.70 -15.51
CA TRP A 47 -7.42 -2.44 -14.08
C TRP A 47 -7.95 -1.05 -13.71
N MET A 48 -8.13 -0.15 -14.69
CA MET A 48 -8.78 1.15 -14.48
C MET A 48 -10.30 0.97 -14.51
N GLN A 49 -10.93 1.12 -13.34
CA GLN A 49 -12.35 0.80 -13.13
C GLN A 49 -13.17 1.98 -12.60
N THR A 50 -12.53 3.01 -12.05
CA THR A 50 -13.20 4.07 -11.30
C THR A 50 -12.88 5.46 -11.85
N LEU A 51 -13.71 6.45 -11.50
CA LEU A 51 -13.41 7.85 -11.75
C LEU A 51 -12.12 8.30 -11.03
N ALA A 52 -11.83 7.71 -9.87
CA ALA A 52 -10.58 7.96 -9.15
C ALA A 52 -9.36 7.51 -9.96
N ASP A 53 -9.45 6.38 -10.70
CA ASP A 53 -8.37 5.95 -11.60
C ASP A 53 -8.15 6.96 -12.74
N LEU A 54 -9.21 7.58 -13.26
CA LEU A 54 -9.09 8.64 -14.27
C LEU A 54 -8.44 9.89 -13.70
N GLU A 55 -8.81 10.32 -12.49
CA GLU A 55 -8.19 11.46 -11.82
C GLU A 55 -6.71 11.20 -11.51
N LEU A 56 -6.36 9.96 -11.17
CA LEU A 56 -4.99 9.53 -10.94
C LEU A 56 -4.19 9.44 -12.24
N LEU A 57 -4.78 8.97 -13.34
CA LEU A 57 -4.15 9.00 -14.67
C LEU A 57 -3.86 10.44 -15.11
N ASP A 58 -4.83 11.34 -14.98
CA ASP A 58 -4.63 12.77 -15.28
C ASP A 58 -3.48 13.37 -14.45
N LEU A 59 -3.50 13.11 -13.13
CA LEU A 59 -2.45 13.56 -12.24
C LEU A 59 -1.07 12.98 -12.60
N GLU A 60 -1.02 11.70 -12.98
CA GLU A 60 0.20 11.01 -13.39
C GLU A 60 0.79 11.58 -14.69
N LEU A 61 -0.06 11.76 -15.72
CA LEU A 61 0.35 12.26 -17.02
C LEU A 61 0.88 13.70 -16.95
N GLY A 62 0.30 14.54 -16.08
CA GLY A 62 0.83 15.88 -15.82
C GLY A 62 2.27 15.93 -15.29
N GLY A 63 2.80 14.82 -14.77
CA GLY A 63 4.20 14.68 -14.35
C GLY A 63 5.10 13.88 -15.31
N LEU A 64 4.56 13.38 -16.42
CA LEU A 64 5.24 12.47 -17.35
C LEU A 64 5.25 12.95 -18.81
N ALA A 65 4.14 13.50 -19.31
CA ALA A 65 3.97 13.93 -20.69
C ALA A 65 4.11 15.44 -20.82
N ASN A 66 4.49 15.94 -22.01
CA ASN A 66 4.50 17.38 -22.26
C ASN A 66 3.08 17.87 -22.57
N ASN A 67 2.38 17.18 -23.47
CA ASN A 67 0.96 17.35 -23.75
C ASN A 67 0.24 15.99 -23.74
N TYR A 68 -1.02 16.00 -23.30
CA TYR A 68 -1.87 14.83 -23.36
C TYR A 68 -3.35 15.19 -23.44
N LYS A 69 -4.15 14.27 -23.98
CA LYS A 69 -5.61 14.32 -24.02
C LYS A 69 -6.16 12.93 -23.70
N ILE A 70 -6.92 12.85 -22.62
CA ILE A 70 -7.55 11.60 -22.17
C ILE A 70 -8.92 11.51 -22.83
N ASP A 71 -9.18 10.40 -23.52
CA ASP A 71 -10.50 10.01 -24.00
C ASP A 71 -11.02 8.85 -23.15
N PRO A 72 -11.79 9.13 -22.08
CA PRO A 72 -12.31 8.10 -21.20
C PRO A 72 -13.37 7.22 -21.86
N ILE A 73 -14.03 7.72 -22.92
CA ILE A 73 -15.08 6.99 -23.64
C ILE A 73 -14.44 5.91 -24.51
N ASN A 74 -13.37 6.22 -25.23
CA ASN A 74 -12.65 5.26 -26.07
C ASN A 74 -11.49 4.55 -25.34
N ARG A 75 -11.30 4.83 -24.04
CA ARG A 75 -10.23 4.27 -23.19
C ARG A 75 -8.83 4.48 -23.79
N ASN A 76 -8.61 5.65 -24.36
CA ASN A 76 -7.40 6.00 -25.11
C ASN A 76 -6.80 7.31 -24.57
N VAL A 77 -5.50 7.48 -24.77
CA VAL A 77 -4.79 8.73 -24.48
C VAL A 77 -3.97 9.14 -25.69
N GLU A 78 -4.20 10.36 -26.18
CA GLU A 78 -3.25 11.01 -27.07
C GLU A 78 -2.20 11.68 -26.20
N LEU A 79 -0.91 11.37 -26.39
CA LEU A 79 0.18 12.00 -25.65
C LEU A 79 1.45 12.16 -26.48
N ASP A 80 2.28 13.10 -26.06
CA ASP A 80 3.65 13.33 -26.53
C ASP A 80 4.66 13.44 -25.35
N GLY A 81 5.95 13.48 -25.69
CA GLY A 81 7.05 13.50 -24.72
C GLY A 81 8.04 12.36 -24.92
N ASP A 82 8.81 12.04 -23.89
CA ASP A 82 9.74 10.91 -23.91
C ASP A 82 8.96 9.59 -23.72
N ILE A 83 8.63 8.94 -24.83
CA ILE A 83 7.81 7.73 -24.85
C ILE A 83 8.46 6.57 -24.08
N GLU A 84 9.77 6.41 -24.18
CA GLU A 84 10.49 5.34 -23.47
C GLU A 84 10.47 5.57 -21.96
N PHE A 85 10.66 6.83 -21.55
CA PHE A 85 10.51 7.21 -20.16
C PHE A 85 9.08 6.99 -19.65
N ILE A 86 8.05 7.41 -20.40
CA ILE A 86 6.65 7.23 -20.03
C ILE A 86 6.31 5.75 -19.89
N LYS A 87 6.71 4.90 -20.86
CA LYS A 87 6.52 3.43 -20.83
C LYS A 87 7.09 2.79 -19.57
N LYS A 88 8.24 3.27 -19.09
CA LYS A 88 8.90 2.76 -17.87
C LYS A 88 8.25 3.28 -16.57
N ARG A 89 7.42 4.32 -16.63
CA ARG A 89 6.96 5.05 -15.44
C ARG A 89 5.47 4.94 -15.18
N VAL A 90 4.63 5.10 -16.20
CA VAL A 90 3.18 5.19 -16.08
C VAL A 90 2.59 3.92 -15.45
N ALA A 91 1.63 4.07 -14.54
CA ALA A 91 1.00 2.96 -13.81
C ALA A 91 -0.44 2.68 -14.25
N HIS A 92 -1.03 3.59 -15.03
CA HIS A 92 -2.43 3.51 -15.45
C HIS A 92 -2.63 3.05 -16.90
N LEU A 93 -1.59 3.05 -17.73
CA LEU A 93 -1.70 2.67 -19.14
C LEU A 93 -1.19 1.25 -19.37
N GLU A 94 -1.95 0.46 -20.14
CA GLU A 94 -1.56 -0.88 -20.54
C GLU A 94 -0.48 -0.84 -21.62
N THR A 95 -0.72 0.02 -22.61
CA THR A 95 0.20 0.29 -23.71
C THR A 95 0.41 1.78 -23.88
N VAL A 96 1.57 2.13 -24.42
CA VAL A 96 1.88 3.47 -24.92
C VAL A 96 2.50 3.30 -26.29
N LYS A 97 1.90 3.93 -27.31
CA LYS A 97 2.31 3.83 -28.72
C LYS A 97 2.44 2.39 -29.23
N GLY A 98 1.50 1.53 -28.82
CA GLY A 98 1.37 0.14 -29.27
C GLY A 98 2.19 -0.86 -28.47
N GLU A 99 3.03 -0.39 -27.54
CA GLU A 99 3.92 -1.23 -26.75
C GLU A 99 3.48 -1.30 -25.28
N LYS A 100 3.60 -2.49 -24.68
CA LYS A 100 3.29 -2.70 -23.26
C LYS A 100 4.16 -1.83 -22.36
N THR A 101 3.57 -1.32 -21.28
CA THR A 101 4.30 -0.56 -20.25
C THR A 101 5.01 -1.48 -19.25
N LEU A 102 5.92 -0.91 -18.45
CA LEU A 102 6.56 -1.64 -17.35
C LEU A 102 5.51 -2.13 -16.34
N TYR A 103 4.48 -1.34 -16.09
CA TYR A 103 3.42 -1.73 -15.15
C TYR A 103 2.62 -2.93 -15.65
N THR A 104 2.33 -2.99 -16.96
CA THR A 104 1.74 -4.18 -17.60
C THR A 104 2.65 -5.39 -17.44
N ALA A 105 3.97 -5.25 -17.60
CA ALA A 105 4.91 -6.34 -17.39
C ALA A 105 4.89 -6.87 -15.94
N PHE A 106 4.74 -6.00 -14.94
CA PHE A 106 4.51 -6.43 -13.55
C PHE A 106 3.21 -7.22 -13.43
N ILE A 107 2.10 -6.72 -13.99
CA ILE A 107 0.80 -7.39 -13.88
C ILE A 107 0.79 -8.74 -14.58
N ASP A 108 1.29 -8.82 -15.80
CA ASP A 108 1.35 -10.07 -16.57
C ASP A 108 2.16 -11.14 -15.84
N LEU A 109 3.28 -10.74 -15.22
CA LEU A 109 4.18 -11.68 -14.56
C LEU A 109 3.68 -12.11 -13.18
N TYR A 110 3.00 -11.23 -12.43
CA TYR A 110 2.54 -11.51 -11.07
C TYR A 110 1.07 -11.94 -11.00
N GLY A 111 0.26 -11.61 -12.00
CA GLY A 111 -1.18 -11.89 -12.05
C GLY A 111 -2.01 -11.01 -11.10
N ASP A 112 -1.45 -9.91 -10.59
CA ASP A 112 -2.10 -9.07 -9.59
C ASP A 112 -1.58 -7.62 -9.69
N THR A 113 -2.50 -6.66 -9.58
CA THR A 113 -2.21 -5.22 -9.72
C THR A 113 -1.62 -4.59 -8.46
N ASN A 114 -1.66 -5.28 -7.32
CA ASN A 114 -1.26 -4.78 -6.00
C ASN A 114 -0.26 -5.71 -5.28
N ALA A 115 -0.07 -6.94 -5.77
CA ALA A 115 0.80 -7.94 -5.15
C ALA A 115 2.10 -8.23 -5.94
N TYR A 116 2.53 -7.32 -6.83
CA TYR A 116 3.80 -7.47 -7.55
C TYR A 116 5.03 -7.19 -6.66
N GLY A 117 6.19 -7.66 -7.13
CA GLY A 117 7.44 -7.58 -6.36
C GLY A 117 7.30 -8.30 -5.02
N PHE A 118 7.53 -7.56 -3.94
CA PHE A 118 7.41 -8.07 -2.57
C PHE A 118 6.23 -7.46 -1.80
N HIS A 119 5.26 -6.82 -2.47
CA HIS A 119 4.10 -6.20 -1.77
C HIS A 119 3.20 -7.18 -1.03
N ASN A 120 3.24 -8.46 -1.41
CA ASN A 120 2.54 -9.56 -0.77
C ASN A 120 3.46 -10.50 0.03
N LEU A 121 4.62 -10.00 0.48
CA LEU A 121 5.58 -10.74 1.33
C LEU A 121 4.96 -11.23 2.65
N TYR A 122 4.08 -10.42 3.24
CA TYR A 122 3.39 -10.71 4.50
C TYR A 122 2.01 -10.05 4.51
N PRO A 123 0.97 -10.66 5.13
CA PRO A 123 -0.39 -10.12 5.19
C PRO A 123 -0.56 -8.94 6.16
N TYR A 124 0.33 -7.94 6.05
CA TYR A 124 0.31 -6.71 6.85
C TYR A 124 -0.98 -5.90 6.65
N LYS A 125 -1.55 -5.35 7.72
CA LYS A 125 -2.79 -4.55 7.63
C LYS A 125 -2.51 -3.07 7.43
N GLY A 126 -3.43 -2.38 6.75
CA GLY A 126 -3.34 -0.93 6.54
C GLY A 126 -2.28 -0.52 5.51
N LYS A 127 -2.01 -1.38 4.51
CA LYS A 127 -1.22 -1.03 3.32
C LYS A 127 -2.10 -0.25 2.34
N PHE A 128 -1.56 0.81 1.75
CA PHE A 128 -2.15 1.43 0.56
C PHE A 128 -1.57 0.83 -0.72
N TYR A 129 -2.25 1.05 -1.84
CA TYR A 129 -1.95 0.40 -3.12
C TYR A 129 -0.62 0.90 -3.72
N PRO A 130 0.28 0.00 -4.17
CA PRO A 130 1.53 0.37 -4.85
C PRO A 130 1.33 1.31 -6.04
N ARG A 131 0.27 1.08 -6.82
CA ARG A 131 -0.11 1.93 -7.97
C ARG A 131 -0.21 3.40 -7.59
N VAL A 132 -0.88 3.70 -6.47
CA VAL A 132 -1.09 5.07 -5.98
C VAL A 132 0.25 5.72 -5.67
N VAL A 133 1.20 4.97 -5.08
CA VAL A 133 2.54 5.50 -4.79
C VAL A 133 3.28 5.84 -6.07
N ARG A 134 3.33 4.92 -7.03
CA ARG A 134 4.01 5.13 -8.32
C ARG A 134 3.46 6.35 -9.05
N THR A 135 2.14 6.52 -9.04
CA THR A 135 1.47 7.70 -9.59
C THR A 135 1.84 8.99 -8.87
N LEU A 136 1.89 8.98 -7.54
CA LEU A 136 2.32 10.17 -6.77
C LEU A 136 3.79 10.52 -7.02
N ILE A 137 4.67 9.52 -7.14
CA ILE A 137 6.07 9.71 -7.51
C ILE A 137 6.18 10.37 -8.89
N ASN A 138 5.38 9.93 -9.85
CA ASN A 138 5.33 10.50 -11.20
C ASN A 138 4.77 11.94 -11.18
N ALA A 139 3.62 12.15 -10.55
CA ALA A 139 2.94 13.44 -10.42
C ALA A 139 3.77 14.51 -9.69
N PHE A 140 4.64 14.09 -8.77
CA PHE A 140 5.56 14.97 -8.05
C PHE A 140 6.86 15.21 -8.83
N ASN A 141 6.96 14.69 -10.06
CA ASN A 141 8.12 14.79 -10.94
C ASN A 141 9.42 14.28 -10.27
N LEU A 142 9.31 13.22 -9.46
CA LEU A 142 10.47 12.68 -8.74
C LEU A 142 11.28 11.78 -9.66
N ARG A 143 12.60 11.97 -9.62
CA ARG A 143 13.60 11.32 -10.46
C ARG A 143 14.79 10.86 -9.62
N GLU A 144 15.76 10.24 -10.29
CA GLU A 144 17.05 9.95 -9.67
C GLU A 144 17.67 11.22 -9.06
N GLY A 145 18.24 11.10 -7.86
CA GLY A 145 18.75 12.23 -7.09
C GLY A 145 17.76 12.83 -6.09
N ASN A 146 16.44 12.63 -6.26
CA ASN A 146 15.46 13.00 -5.24
C ASN A 146 15.42 12.01 -4.08
N ILE A 147 14.91 12.47 -2.94
CA ILE A 147 14.74 11.67 -1.72
C ILE A 147 13.30 11.79 -1.20
N ILE A 148 12.64 10.64 -1.04
CA ILE A 148 11.28 10.52 -0.48
C ILE A 148 11.34 10.18 1.00
N LEU A 149 10.45 10.74 1.81
CA LEU A 149 10.22 10.29 3.19
C LEU A 149 8.82 9.66 3.32
N ASP A 150 8.77 8.48 3.96
CA ASP A 150 7.55 7.91 4.51
C ASP A 150 7.68 7.82 6.04
N PRO A 151 7.07 8.74 6.81
CA PRO A 151 7.16 8.77 8.26
C PRO A 151 6.20 7.81 8.99
N PHE A 152 5.38 7.07 8.24
CA PHE A 152 4.48 6.01 8.73
C PHE A 152 4.65 4.77 7.85
N ASN A 153 5.90 4.36 7.69
CA ASN A 153 6.34 3.48 6.63
C ASN A 153 5.67 2.10 6.67
N GLY A 154 5.24 1.62 7.84
CA GLY A 154 4.65 0.30 8.02
C GLY A 154 5.52 -0.77 7.38
N SER A 155 4.93 -1.60 6.50
CA SER A 155 5.64 -2.62 5.72
C SER A 155 6.40 -2.12 4.47
N GLY A 156 6.52 -0.80 4.28
CA GLY A 156 7.38 -0.18 3.26
C GLY A 156 6.82 -0.14 1.84
N THR A 157 5.52 0.16 1.64
CA THR A 157 4.98 0.32 0.28
C THR A 157 5.66 1.48 -0.46
N THR A 158 5.76 2.67 0.17
CA THR A 158 6.39 3.85 -0.44
C THR A 158 7.85 3.62 -0.76
N THR A 159 8.61 3.12 0.22
CA THR A 159 10.05 2.92 0.08
C THR A 159 10.38 1.85 -0.95
N HIS A 160 9.58 0.78 -1.03
CA HIS A 160 9.78 -0.25 -2.03
C HIS A 160 9.48 0.25 -3.45
N GLU A 161 8.38 0.98 -3.66
CA GLU A 161 8.10 1.56 -4.99
C GLU A 161 9.18 2.57 -5.39
N ALA A 162 9.64 3.41 -4.46
CA ALA A 162 10.76 4.31 -4.71
C ALA A 162 12.02 3.54 -5.12
N SER A 163 12.36 2.45 -4.40
CA SER A 163 13.48 1.56 -4.74
C SER A 163 13.36 0.99 -6.14
N LEU A 164 12.20 0.44 -6.52
CA LEU A 164 11.95 -0.12 -7.85
C LEU A 164 12.04 0.94 -8.98
N MET A 165 11.81 2.20 -8.63
CA MET A 165 11.85 3.35 -9.55
C MET A 165 13.21 4.07 -9.55
N GLY A 166 14.20 3.57 -8.82
CA GLY A 166 15.55 4.15 -8.75
C GLY A 166 15.65 5.43 -7.92
N ILE A 167 14.74 5.62 -6.96
CA ILE A 167 14.64 6.84 -6.14
C ILE A 167 15.01 6.51 -4.70
N LYS A 168 15.86 7.34 -4.09
CA LYS A 168 16.23 7.20 -2.69
C LYS A 168 15.02 7.45 -1.81
N SER A 169 14.88 6.66 -0.75
CA SER A 169 13.80 6.86 0.20
C SER A 169 14.23 6.55 1.62
N VAL A 170 13.57 7.21 2.56
CA VAL A 170 13.71 7.00 4.00
C VAL A 170 12.35 6.61 4.55
N GLY A 171 12.29 5.48 5.26
CA GLY A 171 11.11 5.01 5.97
C GLY A 171 11.31 5.10 7.47
N ILE A 172 10.32 5.60 8.20
CA ILE A 172 10.28 5.58 9.67
C ILE A 172 9.00 4.88 10.10
N ASP A 173 9.12 3.93 11.02
CA ASP A 173 7.94 3.32 11.66
C ASP A 173 8.20 2.99 13.13
N ILE A 174 7.15 3.03 13.95
CA ILE A 174 7.22 2.75 15.38
C ILE A 174 7.21 1.26 15.71
N THR A 175 6.78 0.41 14.77
CA THR A 175 6.57 -1.03 15.00
C THR A 175 7.78 -1.85 14.59
N PRO A 176 8.30 -2.71 15.49
CA PRO A 176 9.39 -3.62 15.14
C PRO A 176 9.04 -4.52 13.95
N MET A 177 7.81 -5.02 13.88
CA MET A 177 7.37 -5.88 12.78
C MET A 177 7.25 -5.11 11.46
N GLY A 178 6.69 -3.89 11.47
CA GLY A 178 6.65 -3.03 10.28
C GLY A 178 8.07 -2.74 9.76
N VAL A 179 8.98 -2.34 10.64
CA VAL A 179 10.39 -2.08 10.30
C VAL A 179 11.08 -3.31 9.74
N MET A 180 10.93 -4.48 10.36
CA MET A 180 11.48 -5.75 9.87
C MET A 180 10.97 -6.07 8.45
N LEU A 181 9.65 -5.97 8.22
CA LEU A 181 9.04 -6.20 6.92
C LEU A 181 9.51 -5.19 5.86
N ALA A 182 9.58 -3.92 6.21
CA ALA A 182 10.03 -2.87 5.32
C ALA A 182 11.52 -3.04 4.93
N ARG A 183 12.39 -3.38 5.90
CA ARG A 183 13.80 -3.70 5.63
C ARG A 183 13.89 -4.89 4.70
N LEU A 184 13.24 -5.99 5.04
CA LEU A 184 13.24 -7.20 4.23
C LEU A 184 12.79 -6.91 2.79
N LYS A 185 11.67 -6.22 2.62
CA LYS A 185 11.12 -5.82 1.30
C LYS A 185 12.13 -5.01 0.47
N ASN A 186 12.93 -4.16 1.10
CA ASN A 186 13.92 -3.31 0.43
C ASN A 186 15.31 -3.95 0.28
N GLU A 187 15.64 -4.99 1.04
CA GLU A 187 16.91 -5.70 0.97
C GLU A 187 16.87 -6.92 0.03
N LEU A 188 15.72 -7.61 -0.07
CA LEU A 188 15.56 -8.78 -0.94
C LEU A 188 15.98 -8.55 -2.40
N PRO A 189 15.70 -7.41 -3.06
CA PRO A 189 16.13 -7.17 -4.44
C PRO A 189 17.66 -7.07 -4.63
N PHE A 190 18.44 -7.05 -3.55
CA PHE A 190 19.89 -6.87 -3.54
C PHE A 190 20.64 -8.09 -3.01
N LEU A 191 19.94 -9.17 -2.67
CA LEU A 191 20.56 -10.47 -2.42
C LEU A 191 21.13 -11.05 -3.71
N SER A 192 22.07 -11.99 -3.58
CA SER A 192 22.47 -12.84 -4.69
C SER A 192 21.46 -13.99 -4.85
N PRO A 193 21.26 -14.55 -6.06
CA PRO A 193 20.39 -15.70 -6.25
C PRO A 193 20.74 -16.90 -5.35
N LYS A 194 22.05 -17.08 -5.08
CA LYS A 194 22.58 -18.15 -4.22
C LYS A 194 22.14 -18.02 -2.76
N ASP A 195 21.87 -16.80 -2.29
CA ASP A 195 21.39 -16.56 -0.92
C ASP A 195 20.00 -17.19 -0.68
N LEU A 196 19.25 -17.53 -1.74
CA LEU A 196 17.92 -18.14 -1.67
C LEU A 196 17.92 -19.63 -2.08
N GLU A 197 19.09 -20.25 -2.17
CA GLU A 197 19.26 -21.67 -2.51
C GLU A 197 19.26 -22.55 -1.26
N PHE A 198 18.06 -22.76 -0.68
CA PHE A 198 17.86 -23.74 0.39
C PHE A 198 17.26 -25.04 -0.17
N SER A 199 17.82 -26.18 0.21
CA SER A 199 17.21 -27.49 -0.07
C SER A 199 15.97 -27.72 0.81
N PHE A 200 15.16 -28.72 0.47
CA PHE A 200 14.04 -29.12 1.32
C PHE A 200 14.52 -29.58 2.71
N GLU A 201 15.62 -30.33 2.77
CA GLU A 201 16.22 -30.76 4.03
C GLU A 201 16.69 -29.57 4.87
N ASP A 202 17.25 -28.53 4.24
CA ASP A 202 17.66 -27.30 4.93
C ASP A 202 16.45 -26.60 5.54
N LEU A 203 15.38 -26.38 4.75
CA LEU A 203 14.18 -25.71 5.24
C LEU A 203 13.53 -26.46 6.42
N ILE A 204 13.54 -27.79 6.42
CA ILE A 204 13.05 -28.61 7.54
C ILE A 204 13.93 -28.44 8.78
N LYS A 205 15.26 -28.47 8.63
CA LYS A 205 16.20 -28.24 9.75
C LYS A 205 16.05 -26.84 10.32
N ILE A 206 15.91 -25.84 9.46
CA ILE A 206 15.70 -24.44 9.82
C ILE A 206 14.39 -24.27 10.61
N LEU A 207 13.30 -24.88 10.13
CA LEU A 207 12.02 -24.81 10.83
C LEU A 207 12.10 -25.45 12.23
N LYS A 208 12.84 -26.56 12.40
CA LYS A 208 13.09 -27.15 13.72
C LYS A 208 13.87 -26.18 14.63
N ALA A 209 14.96 -25.58 14.12
CA ALA A 209 15.74 -24.59 14.87
C ALA A 209 14.91 -23.37 15.29
N ILE A 210 14.05 -22.84 14.39
CA ILE A 210 13.17 -21.71 14.72
C ILE A 210 12.20 -22.08 15.84
N ASN A 211 11.59 -23.27 15.81
CA ASN A 211 10.66 -23.70 16.86
C ASN A 211 11.34 -23.77 18.24
N ASN A 212 12.64 -24.09 18.28
CA ASN A 212 13.44 -24.11 19.50
C ASN A 212 13.98 -22.73 19.89
N LYS A 213 13.73 -21.68 19.10
CA LYS A 213 14.34 -20.33 19.24
C LYS A 213 15.88 -20.32 19.10
N GLU A 214 16.40 -21.23 18.28
CA GLU A 214 17.85 -21.42 18.05
C GLU A 214 18.28 -20.93 16.65
N TRP A 215 17.36 -20.41 15.85
CA TRP A 215 17.66 -19.92 14.51
C TRP A 215 18.40 -18.59 14.55
N LEU A 216 19.62 -18.60 14.01
CA LEU A 216 20.46 -17.43 13.78
C LEU A 216 21.13 -17.59 12.41
N HIS A 217 21.30 -16.48 11.70
CA HIS A 217 21.96 -16.51 10.39
C HIS A 217 22.93 -15.32 10.23
N SER A 218 24.09 -15.55 9.61
CA SER A 218 25.11 -14.51 9.42
C SER A 218 24.61 -13.33 8.59
N ASN A 219 23.77 -13.62 7.59
CA ASN A 219 23.01 -12.62 6.85
C ASN A 219 21.68 -12.31 7.56
N LYS A 220 21.57 -11.12 8.14
CA LYS A 220 20.39 -10.66 8.86
C LYS A 220 19.12 -10.62 8.01
N THR A 221 19.23 -10.29 6.72
CA THR A 221 18.09 -10.29 5.79
C THR A 221 17.52 -11.70 5.64
N LEU A 222 18.38 -12.73 5.56
CA LEU A 222 17.94 -14.12 5.50
C LEU A 222 17.37 -14.60 6.84
N GLU A 223 17.96 -14.20 7.96
CA GLU A 223 17.39 -14.49 9.28
C GLU A 223 15.95 -13.98 9.39
N ASP A 224 15.75 -12.69 9.08
CA ASP A 224 14.46 -12.02 9.14
C ASP A 224 13.47 -12.60 8.12
N LEU A 225 13.93 -12.95 6.92
CA LEU A 225 13.11 -13.63 5.90
C LEU A 225 12.48 -14.91 6.44
N ILE A 226 13.31 -15.78 7.00
CA ILE A 226 12.87 -17.08 7.49
C ILE A 226 11.94 -16.91 8.71
N LEU A 227 12.23 -15.96 9.61
CA LEU A 227 11.34 -15.63 10.73
C LEU A 227 9.98 -15.11 10.26
N VAL A 228 9.93 -14.20 9.29
CA VAL A 228 8.68 -13.66 8.72
C VAL A 228 7.85 -14.77 8.09
N ILE A 229 8.48 -15.67 7.32
CA ILE A 229 7.80 -16.84 6.73
C ILE A 229 7.26 -17.75 7.83
N TYR A 230 8.02 -17.98 8.89
CA TYR A 230 7.58 -18.76 10.03
C TYR A 230 6.36 -18.14 10.71
N PHE A 231 6.40 -16.85 11.04
CA PHE A 231 5.28 -16.15 11.68
C PHE A 231 4.01 -16.21 10.83
N ASP A 232 4.13 -15.96 9.53
CA ASP A 232 3.00 -16.05 8.61
C ASP A 232 2.50 -17.51 8.48
N THR A 233 3.39 -18.51 8.53
CA THR A 233 3.01 -19.93 8.53
C THR A 233 2.17 -20.27 9.76
N ILE A 234 2.64 -19.91 10.96
CA ILE A 234 1.94 -20.20 12.21
C ILE A 234 0.61 -19.45 12.29
N ASP A 235 0.59 -18.17 11.91
CA ASP A 235 -0.65 -17.38 11.87
C ASP A 235 -1.68 -18.00 10.91
N ALA A 236 -1.27 -18.34 9.68
CA ALA A 236 -2.16 -18.97 8.70
C ALA A 236 -2.72 -20.32 9.20
N PHE A 237 -1.90 -21.14 9.86
CA PHE A 237 -2.35 -22.39 10.48
C PHE A 237 -3.35 -22.17 11.62
N SER A 238 -3.15 -21.12 12.43
CA SER A 238 -4.06 -20.81 13.53
C SER A 238 -5.45 -20.35 13.06
N ARG A 239 -5.54 -19.79 11.84
CA ARG A 239 -6.77 -19.18 11.32
C ARG A 239 -7.65 -20.08 10.45
N THR A 240 -7.15 -21.20 9.92
CA THR A 240 -7.94 -22.06 9.05
C THR A 240 -7.46 -23.52 9.02
N THR A 241 -8.41 -24.44 8.90
CA THR A 241 -8.16 -25.89 8.73
C THR A 241 -7.77 -26.26 7.30
N ARG A 242 -7.85 -25.32 6.33
CA ARG A 242 -7.52 -25.56 4.91
C ARG A 242 -6.11 -26.15 4.72
N TYR A 243 -5.17 -25.78 5.59
CA TYR A 243 -3.78 -26.20 5.50
C TYR A 243 -3.47 -27.51 6.24
N ASN A 244 -4.45 -28.12 6.93
CA ASN A 244 -4.23 -29.35 7.71
C ASN A 244 -3.67 -30.50 6.87
N LYS A 245 -4.17 -30.65 5.62
CA LYS A 245 -3.68 -31.68 4.70
C LYS A 245 -2.21 -31.48 4.29
N LYS A 246 -1.74 -30.24 4.26
CA LYS A 246 -0.38 -29.87 3.83
C LYS A 246 0.63 -29.91 4.99
N GLY A 247 0.17 -29.67 6.22
CA GLY A 247 1.04 -29.60 7.39
C GLY A 247 1.90 -28.32 7.46
N LYS A 248 2.42 -28.01 8.65
CA LYS A 248 3.19 -26.78 8.91
C LYS A 248 4.44 -26.70 8.04
N GLU A 249 5.17 -27.80 7.94
CA GLU A 249 6.39 -27.91 7.13
C GLU A 249 6.10 -27.63 5.65
N GLY A 250 5.06 -28.27 5.10
CA GLY A 250 4.68 -28.07 3.70
C GLY A 250 4.27 -26.63 3.38
N LEU A 251 3.54 -25.95 4.27
CA LEU A 251 3.18 -24.54 4.06
C LEU A 251 4.37 -23.60 4.22
N PHE A 252 5.25 -23.86 5.19
CA PHE A 252 6.47 -23.08 5.38
C PHE A 252 7.34 -23.10 4.11
N ILE A 253 7.55 -24.30 3.56
CA ILE A 253 8.29 -24.50 2.31
C ILE A 253 7.58 -23.82 1.14
N GLU A 254 6.27 -23.97 1.00
CA GLU A 254 5.49 -23.30 -0.06
C GLU A 254 5.63 -21.78 -0.01
N LYS A 255 5.56 -21.18 1.18
CA LYS A 255 5.71 -19.73 1.36
C LYS A 255 7.12 -19.26 1.03
N PHE A 256 8.15 -20.02 1.43
CA PHE A 256 9.52 -19.75 1.01
C PHE A 256 9.67 -19.79 -0.52
N MET A 257 9.15 -20.84 -1.17
CA MET A 257 9.21 -20.99 -2.62
C MET A 257 8.44 -19.89 -3.36
N TYR A 258 7.32 -19.41 -2.81
CA TYR A 258 6.61 -18.26 -3.33
C TYR A 258 7.49 -16.99 -3.34
N ILE A 259 8.20 -16.71 -2.24
CA ILE A 259 9.07 -15.53 -2.15
C ILE A 259 10.27 -15.66 -3.10
N LYS A 260 10.87 -16.85 -3.19
CA LYS A 260 11.92 -17.14 -4.18
C LYS A 260 11.44 -16.85 -5.61
N LYS A 261 10.23 -17.30 -5.96
CA LYS A 261 9.62 -17.03 -7.26
C LYS A 261 9.36 -15.53 -7.49
N CYS A 262 8.95 -14.80 -6.45
CA CYS A 262 8.84 -13.33 -6.54
C CYS A 262 10.19 -12.67 -6.81
N TYR A 263 11.26 -13.12 -6.14
CA TYR A 263 12.62 -12.64 -6.39
C TYR A 263 13.05 -12.88 -7.85
N GLU A 264 12.88 -14.10 -8.36
CA GLU A 264 13.22 -14.46 -9.74
C GLU A 264 12.46 -13.60 -10.77
N LYS A 265 11.15 -13.43 -10.56
CA LYS A 265 10.31 -12.56 -11.40
C LYS A 265 10.78 -11.11 -11.37
N LEU A 266 11.14 -10.60 -10.19
CA LEU A 266 11.60 -9.23 -10.03
C LEU A 266 12.94 -8.99 -10.72
N MET A 267 13.89 -9.93 -10.60
CA MET A 267 15.18 -9.85 -11.28
C MET A 267 15.02 -9.93 -12.80
N HIS A 268 14.14 -10.80 -13.29
CA HIS A 268 13.82 -10.86 -14.72
C HIS A 268 13.28 -9.50 -15.25
N ILE A 269 12.36 -8.86 -14.52
CA ILE A 269 11.86 -7.52 -14.89
C ILE A 269 12.98 -6.48 -14.84
N LYS A 270 13.80 -6.51 -13.78
CA LYS A 270 14.92 -5.58 -13.60
C LYS A 270 15.87 -5.63 -14.81
N GLU A 271 16.27 -6.82 -15.22
CA GLU A 271 17.16 -7.03 -16.37
C GLU A 271 16.49 -6.63 -17.68
N LYS A 272 15.27 -7.13 -17.94
CA LYS A 272 14.52 -6.87 -19.18
C LYS A 272 14.29 -5.38 -19.44
N TRP A 273 14.04 -4.61 -18.39
CA TRP A 273 13.72 -3.18 -18.48
C TRP A 273 14.90 -2.27 -18.16
N ASN A 274 16.08 -2.84 -17.88
CA ASN A 274 17.29 -2.15 -17.44
C ASN A 274 17.01 -1.18 -16.28
N LEU A 275 16.40 -1.70 -15.20
CA LEU A 275 16.01 -0.92 -14.03
C LEU A 275 17.17 -0.82 -13.04
N ASN A 276 17.44 0.41 -12.60
CA ASN A 276 18.37 0.67 -11.51
C ASN A 276 17.61 0.72 -10.18
N PHE A 277 17.75 -0.30 -9.34
CA PHE A 277 17.13 -0.31 -8.01
C PHE A 277 18.01 0.40 -6.99
N VAL A 278 17.39 1.13 -6.07
CA VAL A 278 18.09 1.89 -5.03
C VAL A 278 17.59 1.49 -3.65
N LYS A 279 18.50 1.13 -2.74
CA LYS A 279 18.14 0.77 -1.36
C LYS A 279 17.47 1.93 -0.63
N ALA A 280 16.50 1.58 0.22
CA ALA A 280 15.84 2.52 1.14
C ALA A 280 16.46 2.45 2.54
N ASP A 281 16.56 3.58 3.22
CA ASP A 281 16.99 3.64 4.62
C ASP A 281 15.78 3.49 5.55
N ILE A 282 15.73 2.43 6.35
CA ILE A 282 14.57 2.14 7.22
C ILE A 282 14.96 2.23 8.71
N TYR A 283 14.28 3.13 9.41
CA TYR A 283 14.50 3.42 10.83
C TYR A 283 13.31 3.00 11.69
N GLU A 284 13.60 2.37 12.84
CA GLU A 284 12.62 2.27 13.93
C GLU A 284 12.60 3.61 14.68
N GLY A 285 11.47 4.30 14.65
CA GLY A 285 11.38 5.63 15.21
C GLY A 285 9.97 6.19 15.24
N ASP A 286 9.81 7.27 16.00
CA ASP A 286 8.54 7.96 16.16
C ASP A 286 8.60 9.31 15.46
N ILE A 287 7.69 9.54 14.51
CA ILE A 287 7.59 10.81 13.80
C ILE A 287 7.36 12.00 14.75
N LEU A 288 6.78 11.80 15.93
CA LEU A 288 6.59 12.87 16.90
C LEU A 288 7.90 13.34 17.55
N GLU A 289 8.98 12.57 17.42
CA GLU A 289 10.32 12.81 17.95
C GLU A 289 11.36 13.08 16.84
N LEU A 290 10.88 13.34 15.62
CA LEU A 290 11.72 13.45 14.42
C LEU A 290 12.82 14.51 14.56
N LYS A 291 12.47 15.68 15.12
CA LYS A 291 13.39 16.82 15.22
C LYS A 291 14.50 16.56 16.23
N GLU A 292 14.15 15.91 17.32
CA GLU A 292 15.03 15.59 18.44
C GLU A 292 16.02 14.48 18.06
N LYS A 293 15.54 13.43 17.37
CA LYS A 293 16.35 12.26 17.01
C LYS A 293 17.12 12.39 15.70
N TYR A 294 16.57 13.13 14.73
CA TYR A 294 17.11 13.19 13.37
C TYR A 294 17.30 14.63 12.92
N SER A 295 18.10 15.41 13.66
CA SER A 295 18.31 16.84 13.38
C SER A 295 18.77 17.13 11.94
N ASN A 296 19.48 16.19 11.31
CA ASN A 296 19.91 16.24 9.92
C ASN A 296 18.78 16.06 8.88
N PHE A 297 17.53 15.82 9.31
CA PHE A 297 16.38 15.65 8.40
C PHE A 297 15.66 16.96 8.08
N LYS A 298 16.06 18.08 8.71
CA LYS A 298 15.53 19.41 8.40
C LYS A 298 15.67 19.71 6.90
N GLU A 299 14.55 19.94 6.23
CA GLU A 299 14.49 20.30 4.81
C GLU A 299 15.34 19.37 3.92
N LYS A 300 15.35 18.07 4.22
CA LYS A 300 16.15 17.06 3.53
C LYS A 300 15.40 16.42 2.35
N PHE A 301 14.08 16.32 2.42
CA PHE A 301 13.29 15.50 1.51
C PHE A 301 12.60 16.32 0.42
N ASP A 302 12.59 15.78 -0.80
CA ASP A 302 11.92 16.41 -1.96
C ASP A 302 10.41 16.13 -1.96
N ALA A 303 10.02 14.98 -1.41
CA ALA A 303 8.62 14.62 -1.25
C ALA A 303 8.35 13.79 0.00
N ILE A 304 7.10 13.83 0.45
CA ILE A 304 6.57 12.93 1.48
C ILE A 304 5.35 12.22 0.90
N ILE A 305 5.33 10.89 0.94
CA ILE A 305 4.19 10.08 0.51
C ILE A 305 3.92 9.07 1.63
N THR A 306 2.74 9.13 2.25
CA THR A 306 2.50 8.39 3.48
C THR A 306 1.01 8.14 3.77
N SER A 307 0.75 7.19 4.67
CA SER A 307 -0.58 6.86 5.19
C SER A 307 -0.50 6.67 6.72
N PRO A 308 -0.97 7.65 7.52
CA PRO A 308 -0.96 7.54 8.97
C PRO A 308 -1.85 6.39 9.48
N PRO A 309 -1.49 5.72 10.60
CA PRO A 309 -2.29 4.61 11.12
C PRO A 309 -3.63 5.06 11.69
N TYR A 310 -4.68 4.24 11.53
CA TYR A 310 -6.02 4.47 12.11
C TYR A 310 -6.27 3.54 13.30
N TYR A 311 -5.59 3.78 14.41
CA TYR A 311 -5.59 2.84 15.54
C TYR A 311 -6.99 2.59 16.13
N PHE A 312 -7.93 3.54 16.01
CA PHE A 312 -9.33 3.36 16.43
C PHE A 312 -10.16 2.49 15.46
N SER A 313 -9.64 2.14 14.28
CA SER A 313 -10.35 1.34 13.26
C SER A 313 -9.68 0.00 12.97
N ILE A 314 -8.37 -0.14 13.24
CA ILE A 314 -7.59 -1.33 12.91
C ILE A 314 -6.72 -1.70 14.12
N ASP A 315 -6.81 -2.95 14.55
CA ASP A 315 -5.85 -3.56 15.47
C ASP A 315 -4.56 -3.91 14.71
N TYR A 316 -3.56 -3.03 14.82
CA TYR A 316 -2.26 -3.20 14.20
C TYR A 316 -1.28 -4.04 15.04
N VAL A 317 -1.43 -4.08 16.36
CA VAL A 317 -0.47 -4.76 17.26
C VAL A 317 -0.89 -6.20 17.49
N GLY A 318 -2.17 -6.45 17.80
CA GLY A 318 -2.67 -7.79 18.09
C GLY A 318 -2.57 -8.74 16.88
N LYS A 319 -2.48 -8.19 15.66
CA LYS A 319 -2.29 -8.98 14.43
C LYS A 319 -0.93 -9.65 14.33
N ASP A 320 0.10 -9.06 14.92
CA ASP A 320 1.47 -9.57 14.91
C ASP A 320 1.85 -10.21 16.26
N LYS A 321 0.84 -10.59 17.06
CA LYS A 321 1.02 -11.20 18.39
C LYS A 321 1.99 -12.37 18.38
N ILE A 322 1.90 -13.27 17.40
CA ILE A 322 2.81 -14.44 17.28
C ILE A 322 4.27 -13.99 17.15
N ALA A 323 4.53 -12.97 16.33
CA ALA A 323 5.87 -12.43 16.15
C ALA A 323 6.38 -11.78 17.45
N TYR A 324 5.55 -10.96 18.10
CA TYR A 324 5.94 -10.28 19.34
C TYR A 324 6.18 -11.25 20.51
N GLU A 325 5.35 -12.28 20.67
CA GLU A 325 5.57 -13.34 21.66
C GLU A 325 6.84 -14.14 21.38
N TYR A 326 7.13 -14.43 20.12
CA TYR A 326 8.36 -15.10 19.73
C TYR A 326 9.60 -14.28 20.08
N LEU A 327 9.59 -13.00 19.70
CA LEU A 327 10.69 -12.05 19.88
C LEU A 327 10.80 -11.48 21.31
N GLY A 328 9.89 -11.84 22.22
CA GLY A 328 9.89 -11.34 23.60
C GLY A 328 9.55 -9.84 23.72
N ILE A 329 8.82 -9.28 22.76
CA ILE A 329 8.47 -7.87 22.72
C ILE A 329 7.13 -7.64 23.42
N ASP A 330 7.11 -6.68 24.35
CA ASP A 330 5.90 -6.30 25.08
C ASP A 330 4.95 -5.46 24.18
N MET A 331 3.85 -6.08 23.77
CA MET A 331 2.82 -5.45 22.93
C MET A 331 2.25 -4.17 23.56
N LYS A 332 2.10 -4.09 24.88
CA LYS A 332 1.55 -2.87 25.53
C LYS A 332 2.48 -1.68 25.35
N LYS A 333 3.80 -1.91 25.32
CA LYS A 333 4.79 -0.87 25.03
C LYS A 333 4.71 -0.38 23.58
N ILE A 334 4.36 -1.26 22.64
CA ILE A 334 4.15 -0.87 21.23
C ILE A 334 2.85 -0.09 21.09
N GLU A 335 1.75 -0.59 21.67
CA GLU A 335 0.43 0.07 21.64
C GLU A 335 0.51 1.51 22.16
N ALA A 336 1.25 1.73 23.25
CA ALA A 336 1.45 3.05 23.84
C ALA A 336 2.20 4.05 22.93
N LYS A 337 2.89 3.59 21.87
CA LYS A 337 3.58 4.45 20.89
C LYS A 337 2.68 4.94 19.75
N TYR A 338 1.54 4.28 19.51
CA TYR A 338 0.64 4.65 18.41
C TYR A 338 0.03 6.05 18.61
N LEU A 339 -0.28 6.72 17.48
CA LEU A 339 -1.00 7.98 17.49
C LEU A 339 -2.33 7.83 18.23
N GLY A 340 -2.58 8.71 19.19
CA GLY A 340 -3.80 8.71 20.02
C GLY A 340 -3.80 7.69 21.17
N MET A 341 -2.73 6.92 21.34
CA MET A 341 -2.57 5.93 22.43
C MET A 341 -1.52 6.36 23.47
N LYS A 342 -0.89 7.52 23.27
CA LYS A 342 0.11 8.08 24.18
C LYS A 342 -0.61 8.60 25.44
N ASN A 343 -0.19 8.15 26.62
CA ASN A 343 -0.76 8.45 27.95
C ASN A 343 -0.80 9.96 28.24
N SER A 344 -1.75 10.66 27.65
CA SER A 344 -1.93 12.10 27.75
C SER A 344 -3.42 12.41 27.90
N LEU A 345 -3.74 13.35 28.80
CA LEU A 345 -5.11 13.78 29.00
C LEU A 345 -5.53 14.66 27.80
N PRO A 346 -6.69 14.39 27.17
CA PRO A 346 -7.13 15.16 26.01
C PRO A 346 -7.43 16.61 26.41
N LYS A 347 -6.88 17.57 25.69
CA LYS A 347 -7.31 18.97 25.80
C LYS A 347 -8.67 19.09 25.08
N ARG A 348 -9.69 19.65 25.73
CA ARG A 348 -11.02 19.87 25.13
C ARG A 348 -10.93 20.90 23.99
N LYS A 349 -10.52 20.46 22.79
CA LYS A 349 -10.38 21.30 21.59
C LYS A 349 -11.26 20.90 20.40
N TYR A 350 -11.93 19.74 20.46
CA TYR A 350 -12.73 19.21 19.34
C TYR A 350 -14.17 18.80 19.71
N GLY A 351 -14.79 19.50 20.67
CA GLY A 351 -16.18 19.23 21.07
C GLY A 351 -16.40 17.81 21.62
N ASP A 352 -17.52 17.19 21.27
CA ASP A 352 -17.98 15.87 21.78
C ASP A 352 -17.37 14.66 21.04
N LEU A 353 -16.20 14.82 20.44
CA LEU A 353 -15.47 13.69 19.86
C LEU A 353 -14.93 12.77 20.96
N PRO A 354 -14.87 11.45 20.73
CA PRO A 354 -14.25 10.53 21.69
C PRO A 354 -12.81 10.94 22.02
N SER A 355 -12.40 10.79 23.29
CA SER A 355 -11.06 11.19 23.76
C SER A 355 -9.91 10.63 22.93
N LYS A 356 -10.01 9.37 22.48
CA LYS A 356 -8.99 8.74 21.61
C LYS A 356 -8.85 9.42 20.26
N VAL A 357 -9.95 9.94 19.69
CA VAL A 357 -9.94 10.69 18.43
C VAL A 357 -9.28 12.05 18.63
N ILE A 358 -9.54 12.71 19.76
CA ILE A 358 -8.90 13.98 20.13
C ILE A 358 -7.38 13.81 20.20
N LEU A 359 -6.90 12.82 20.95
CA LEU A 359 -5.48 12.54 21.08
C LEU A 359 -4.84 12.19 19.73
N TYR A 360 -5.52 11.38 18.92
CA TYR A 360 -5.07 11.06 17.56
C TYR A 360 -4.89 12.32 16.71
N TYR A 361 -5.84 13.25 16.74
CA TYR A 361 -5.74 14.52 16.01
C TYR A 361 -4.63 15.42 16.52
N GLU A 362 -4.36 15.45 17.82
CA GLU A 362 -3.23 16.20 18.38
C GLU A 362 -1.88 15.62 17.91
N ASP A 363 -1.74 14.30 17.96
CA ASP A 363 -0.54 13.60 17.49
C ASP A 363 -0.36 13.76 15.96
N LEU A 364 -1.43 13.57 15.18
CA LEU A 364 -1.41 13.74 13.72
C LEU A 364 -1.03 15.17 13.33
N LYS A 365 -1.57 16.18 14.03
CA LYS A 365 -1.19 17.58 13.82
C LYS A 365 0.29 17.80 14.12
N LYS A 366 0.82 17.21 15.19
CA LYS A 366 2.26 17.30 15.50
C LYS A 366 3.11 16.59 14.44
N SER A 367 2.70 15.41 13.95
CA SER A 367 3.43 14.72 12.88
C SER A 367 3.46 15.53 11.60
N ILE A 368 2.35 16.16 11.19
CA ILE A 368 2.30 17.02 9.99
C ILE A 368 3.23 18.23 10.13
N LYS A 369 3.36 18.82 11.32
CA LYS A 369 4.36 19.87 11.58
C LYS A 369 5.81 19.38 11.44
N ASN A 370 6.07 18.13 11.82
CA ASN A 370 7.39 17.52 11.65
C ASN A 370 7.66 17.19 10.17
N MET A 371 6.65 16.77 9.42
CA MET A 371 6.72 16.61 7.97
C MET A 371 7.03 17.94 7.27
N TYR A 372 6.35 19.03 7.64
CA TYR A 372 6.63 20.38 7.11
C TYR A 372 8.08 20.82 7.36
N TRP A 373 8.61 20.52 8.54
CA TRP A 373 10.00 20.82 8.88
C TRP A 373 11.01 19.97 8.08
N ALA A 374 10.68 18.72 7.78
CA ALA A 374 11.57 17.80 7.06
C ALA A 374 11.56 18.01 5.54
N LEU A 375 10.47 18.55 4.98
CA LEU A 375 10.31 18.77 3.54
C LEU A 375 11.06 20.03 3.07
N LYS A 376 11.73 19.95 1.92
CA LYS A 376 12.35 21.10 1.25
C LYS A 376 11.30 22.15 0.84
N PRO A 377 11.65 23.45 0.79
CA PRO A 377 10.83 24.44 0.09
C PRO A 377 10.52 24.00 -1.34
N GLY A 378 9.29 24.18 -1.80
CA GLY A 378 8.80 23.69 -3.09
C GLY A 378 8.43 22.21 -3.13
N GLY A 379 8.82 21.41 -2.14
CA GLY A 379 8.49 19.99 -2.05
C GLY A 379 6.99 19.73 -1.87
N LYS A 380 6.55 18.55 -2.31
CA LYS A 380 5.14 18.11 -2.23
C LYS A 380 4.94 17.01 -1.20
N ILE A 381 3.75 16.98 -0.61
CA ILE A 381 3.31 15.94 0.31
C ILE A 381 1.99 15.33 -0.17
N ALA A 382 1.90 14.00 -0.10
CA ALA A 382 0.67 13.23 -0.22
C ALA A 382 0.41 12.48 1.08
N ILE A 383 -0.75 12.74 1.69
CA ILE A 383 -1.23 12.00 2.86
C ILE A 383 -2.51 11.25 2.47
N ILE A 384 -2.47 9.92 2.55
CA ILE A 384 -3.61 9.06 2.27
C ILE A 384 -4.35 8.83 3.58
N VAL A 385 -5.60 9.32 3.67
CA VAL A 385 -6.46 9.21 4.85
C VAL A 385 -7.90 8.81 4.52
N GLY A 386 -8.51 7.90 5.28
CA GLY A 386 -9.92 7.52 5.18
C GLY A 386 -10.76 8.09 6.33
N ASP A 387 -11.99 8.50 6.03
CA ASP A 387 -12.99 8.78 7.06
C ASP A 387 -13.47 7.47 7.69
N SER A 388 -13.71 7.49 8.99
CA SER A 388 -14.15 6.31 9.76
C SER A 388 -15.42 6.60 10.57
N THR A 389 -15.99 5.57 11.18
CA THR A 389 -17.09 5.70 12.14
C THR A 389 -16.67 5.10 13.48
N VAL A 390 -16.77 5.88 14.56
CA VAL A 390 -16.44 5.45 15.92
C VAL A 390 -17.64 5.73 16.82
N GLY A 391 -18.20 4.69 17.44
CA GLY A 391 -19.38 4.81 18.30
C GLY A 391 -20.61 5.41 17.59
N GLY A 392 -20.79 5.10 16.30
CA GLY A 392 -21.88 5.64 15.47
C GLY A 392 -21.68 7.08 14.98
N LYS A 393 -20.64 7.79 15.44
CA LYS A 393 -20.30 9.14 14.95
C LYS A 393 -19.29 9.04 13.80
N LYS A 394 -19.56 9.77 12.71
CA LYS A 394 -18.62 9.92 11.60
C LYS A 394 -17.44 10.77 12.04
N ILE A 395 -16.22 10.30 11.80
CA ILE A 395 -14.96 10.97 12.11
C ILE A 395 -14.40 11.55 10.81
N PRO A 396 -14.41 12.88 10.63
CA PRO A 396 -14.03 13.54 9.38
C PRO A 396 -12.50 13.69 9.26
N THR A 397 -11.77 12.57 9.32
CA THR A 397 -10.30 12.54 9.31
C THR A 397 -9.74 13.24 8.08
N THR A 398 -10.38 13.10 6.92
CA THR A 398 -9.93 13.71 5.66
C THR A 398 -9.84 15.23 5.78
N ILE A 399 -10.94 15.88 6.15
CA ILE A 399 -11.02 17.34 6.23
C ILE A 399 -10.14 17.88 7.37
N MET A 400 -10.07 17.15 8.49
CA MET A 400 -9.20 17.53 9.61
C MET A 400 -7.72 17.46 9.22
N THR A 401 -7.30 16.42 8.50
CA THR A 401 -5.93 16.26 8.01
C THR A 401 -5.56 17.39 7.05
N LYS A 402 -6.45 17.71 6.09
CA LYS A 402 -6.26 18.87 5.20
C LYS A 402 -6.06 20.15 6.00
N ARG A 403 -6.92 20.40 6.99
CA ARG A 403 -6.82 21.59 7.85
C ARG A 403 -5.50 21.63 8.62
N PHE A 404 -5.02 20.49 9.13
CA PHE A 404 -3.73 20.42 9.80
C PHE A 404 -2.54 20.69 8.88
N CYS A 405 -2.63 20.29 7.60
CA CYS A 405 -1.64 20.68 6.59
C CYS A 405 -1.60 22.20 6.42
N GLU A 406 -2.76 22.84 6.24
CA GLU A 406 -2.87 24.30 6.10
C GLU A 406 -2.35 25.03 7.36
N GLU A 407 -2.74 24.58 8.55
CA GLU A 407 -2.26 25.12 9.83
C GLU A 407 -0.75 24.93 10.06
N ALA A 408 -0.12 23.94 9.41
CA ALA A 408 1.32 23.73 9.45
C ALA A 408 2.08 24.63 8.46
N GLY A 409 1.38 25.30 7.55
CA GLY A 409 1.95 26.18 6.53
C GLY A 409 2.04 25.56 5.13
N PHE A 410 1.43 24.40 4.89
CA PHE A 410 1.33 23.86 3.54
C PHE A 410 0.22 24.55 2.74
N LYS A 411 0.45 24.73 1.44
CA LYS A 411 -0.58 25.12 0.49
C LYS A 411 -1.29 23.89 -0.07
N PHE A 412 -2.60 23.82 0.08
CA PHE A 412 -3.41 22.74 -0.50
C PHE A 412 -3.40 22.81 -2.04
N GLU A 413 -3.26 21.66 -2.71
CA GLU A 413 -3.27 21.58 -4.18
C GLU A 413 -4.42 20.72 -4.71
N LYS A 414 -4.62 19.51 -4.18
CA LYS A 414 -5.64 18.57 -4.71
C LYS A 414 -6.12 17.61 -3.62
N LEU A 415 -7.37 17.17 -3.75
CA LEU A 415 -7.97 16.09 -2.96
C LEU A 415 -8.59 15.10 -3.94
N ILE A 416 -8.16 13.84 -3.90
CA ILE A 416 -8.72 12.76 -4.73
C ILE A 416 -9.37 11.75 -3.79
N PHE A 417 -10.62 11.36 -4.06
CA PHE A 417 -11.29 10.31 -3.30
C PHE A 417 -11.23 8.98 -4.07
N ASN A 418 -10.54 7.99 -3.52
CA ASN A 418 -10.39 6.66 -4.08
C ASN A 418 -11.32 5.67 -3.36
N PRO A 419 -12.41 5.19 -3.99
CA PRO A 419 -13.30 4.22 -3.37
C PRO A 419 -12.58 2.86 -3.19
N LEU A 420 -12.69 2.26 -2.01
CA LEU A 420 -12.18 0.92 -1.77
C LEU A 420 -13.24 -0.10 -2.20
N LEU A 421 -13.08 -0.66 -3.40
CA LEU A 421 -13.99 -1.68 -3.94
C LEU A 421 -13.72 -3.04 -3.27
N GLY A 422 -14.61 -3.49 -2.38
CA GLY A 422 -14.54 -4.83 -1.79
C GLY A 422 -15.56 -5.11 -0.68
N ILE A 423 -16.18 -6.30 -0.72
CA ILE A 423 -17.26 -6.75 0.20
C ILE A 423 -16.80 -6.82 1.68
N ARG A 424 -15.49 -6.85 1.95
CA ARG A 424 -14.91 -7.12 3.28
C ARG A 424 -14.54 -5.89 4.12
N ASN A 425 -14.56 -4.67 3.58
CA ASN A 425 -14.19 -3.46 4.31
C ASN A 425 -15.44 -2.66 4.75
N ARG A 426 -16.12 -3.13 5.81
CA ARG A 426 -17.31 -2.44 6.33
C ARG A 426 -17.02 -1.11 7.07
N ALA A 427 -15.76 -0.85 7.45
CA ALA A 427 -15.38 0.28 8.30
C ALA A 427 -14.87 1.53 7.55
N ILE A 428 -14.28 1.37 6.36
CA ILE A 428 -13.75 2.46 5.52
C ILE A 428 -14.27 2.24 4.10
N ARG A 429 -15.09 3.18 3.60
CA ARG A 429 -15.74 3.10 2.28
C ARG A 429 -14.85 3.60 1.13
N GLY A 430 -13.75 4.27 1.45
CA GLY A 430 -12.80 4.85 0.50
C GLY A 430 -11.69 5.58 1.25
N GLU A 431 -10.58 5.82 0.56
CA GLU A 431 -9.45 6.59 1.05
C GLU A 431 -9.32 7.87 0.25
N SER A 432 -8.96 8.97 0.91
CA SER A 432 -8.72 10.25 0.29
C SER A 432 -7.22 10.52 0.21
N ILE A 433 -6.74 11.00 -0.93
CA ILE A 433 -5.36 11.41 -1.16
C ILE A 433 -5.33 12.93 -1.07
N ILE A 434 -4.73 13.46 -0.01
CA ILE A 434 -4.56 14.89 0.22
C ILE A 434 -3.19 15.30 -0.30
N ILE A 435 -3.15 16.16 -1.31
CA ILE A 435 -1.92 16.69 -1.88
C ILE A 435 -1.75 18.15 -1.47
N CYS A 436 -0.60 18.46 -0.89
CA CYS A 436 -0.21 19.82 -0.54
C CYS A 436 1.24 20.09 -0.93
N ARG A 437 1.63 21.37 -0.95
CA ARG A 437 3.00 21.81 -1.25
C ARG A 437 3.53 22.77 -0.19
N LYS A 438 4.82 22.66 0.13
CA LYS A 438 5.51 23.67 0.93
C LYS A 438 5.94 24.80 0.00
N GLU A 439 5.55 26.04 0.32
CA GLU A 439 5.87 27.18 -0.54
C GLU A 439 7.39 27.36 -0.74
N GLN A 440 7.77 27.90 -1.89
CA GLN A 440 9.16 28.29 -2.13
C GLN A 440 9.47 29.54 -1.28
N ARG A 441 10.74 29.68 -0.89
CA ARG A 441 11.20 30.85 -0.13
C ARG A 441 11.37 32.07 -1.01
#